data_AF-A0A496D035-F1
#
_entry.id   AF-A0A496D035-F1
#
_cell.length_a   1.000
_cell.length_b   1.000
_cell.length_c   1.000
_cell.angle_alpha   90.00
_cell.angle_beta   90.00
_cell.angle_gamma   90.00
#
_symmetry.space_group_name_H-M   'P 1'
#
loop_
_entity.id
_entity.type
_entity.pdbx_description
1 polymer ?
#
loop_
_entity_poly.entity_id
_entity_poly.type
_entity_poly.pdbx_seq_one_letter_code
_entity_poly.pdbx_strand_id
1 'polypeptide(L)'
;MANRSKLYKTDGDAVTLFNNFKSLEQSKPGMPDNVVTAGIPTEDEFKTLHTKLIDVTTDPPTVDDVLESPLPMSGAYTTPLDLTDFGTSARTQIGLKLSRMVARFDVINDAEKSKFTVEKISMGRGQSAAQFFPIKTLVTDADKLITYPEREIDAENQQADDEAAGTTSLTQGAFYTYPSPKEDNGYLMLKGKYAVNKTESTDVSYKIPFQQMVNGVGTYIEVAYNHRYTIAITKADKYHLDFNLKVAEWDEPGDLDPYKPDNEFDKKTPVTLLAAESQDAYVMGDGRVSVLAANGSKFAFTMGSNTELEDELVYHSATAVKWLVKDEENSGPVTKAASQETKYVYKVDETVLGNGKQEDIIIRLTNPASGMNKEIKVIATPGPVISLTTVEGNYNKFDPSTLTATIYNVAAQTIKLHAVAETRIDPDSKAETTGSTATVKSGDTWLQADGPVTTAEGDYTLTLPAVKTPLPATTTVTFASTASKGETVVKVVLKDPALKDLSQDDFKMGTRSDNTVNMTGGTGGSIPLVSLADVEDNSFTLTVSSPEGVDIATDGSWFETKAGNGSTQANGWKQTIITGKVKTAIGNVQTGGKITVTNKLDATDKYVVEVVTTKPAEVVVP
;
A
#
# COMPACT_ATOMS: atom_id res chain seq x y z
N MET A 1 -6.94 -46.43 -10.27
CA MET A 1 -5.51 -46.47 -9.90
C MET A 1 -5.31 -47.37 -8.70
N ALA A 2 -4.36 -48.30 -8.79
CA ALA A 2 -4.08 -49.29 -7.73
C ALA A 2 -3.69 -48.65 -6.38
N ASN A 3 -3.24 -47.39 -6.43
CA ASN A 3 -2.80 -46.55 -5.33
C ASN A 3 -3.88 -45.62 -4.72
N ARG A 4 -5.17 -46.00 -4.78
CA ARG A 4 -6.27 -45.19 -4.23
C ARG A 4 -6.33 -45.19 -2.69
N SER A 5 -7.02 -44.19 -2.13
CA SER A 5 -7.10 -43.78 -0.71
C SER A 5 -7.73 -44.76 0.30
N LYS A 6 -7.91 -46.03 -0.07
CA LYS A 6 -8.58 -47.04 0.76
C LYS A 6 -7.55 -48.01 1.33
N LEU A 7 -7.77 -48.42 2.58
CA LEU A 7 -6.94 -49.40 3.27
C LEU A 7 -7.55 -50.80 3.14
N TYR A 8 -6.72 -51.80 2.92
CA TYR A 8 -7.14 -53.20 2.80
C TYR A 8 -6.47 -54.05 3.86
N LYS A 9 -7.11 -55.16 4.20
CA LYS A 9 -6.54 -56.23 5.02
C LYS A 9 -6.61 -57.56 4.29
N THR A 10 -5.66 -58.43 4.58
CA THR A 10 -5.59 -59.79 4.05
C THR A 10 -5.68 -60.78 5.20
N ASP A 11 -6.73 -61.60 5.20
CA ASP A 11 -6.94 -62.70 6.15
C ASP A 11 -6.88 -64.02 5.35
N GLY A 12 -5.72 -64.70 5.39
CA GLY A 12 -5.46 -65.84 4.49
C GLY A 12 -5.31 -65.39 3.04
N ASP A 13 -6.16 -65.89 2.14
CA ASP A 13 -6.22 -65.43 0.74
C ASP A 13 -7.32 -64.37 0.50
N ALA A 14 -8.11 -64.04 1.53
CA ALA A 14 -9.20 -63.09 1.40
C ALA A 14 -8.72 -61.65 1.62
N VAL A 15 -8.85 -60.83 0.57
CA VAL A 15 -8.58 -59.39 0.63
C VAL A 15 -9.89 -58.63 0.84
N THR A 16 -9.97 -57.83 1.90
CA THR A 16 -11.17 -57.05 2.22
C THR A 16 -10.86 -55.58 2.49
N LEU A 17 -11.82 -54.72 2.16
CA LEU A 17 -11.73 -53.29 2.45
C LEU A 17 -11.82 -53.05 3.96
N PHE A 18 -10.88 -52.28 4.52
CA PHE A 18 -10.95 -51.80 5.88
C PHE A 18 -11.87 -50.56 5.95
N ASN A 19 -13.05 -50.71 6.56
CA ASN A 19 -14.04 -49.65 6.71
C ASN A 19 -14.61 -49.54 8.14
N ASN A 20 -13.99 -50.22 9.11
CA ASN A 20 -14.48 -50.33 10.48
C ASN A 20 -13.71 -49.42 11.45
N PHE A 21 -13.32 -48.22 10.98
CA PHE A 21 -12.60 -47.26 11.82
C PHE A 21 -13.50 -46.73 12.94
N LYS A 22 -12.98 -46.70 14.16
CA LYS A 22 -13.58 -46.01 15.31
C LYS A 22 -12.50 -45.17 15.96
N SER A 23 -12.78 -43.89 16.15
CA SER A 23 -11.88 -43.00 16.87
C SER A 23 -11.68 -43.50 18.31
N LEU A 24 -10.49 -43.25 18.85
CA LEU A 24 -10.29 -43.28 20.30
C LEU A 24 -11.16 -42.20 20.93
N GLU A 25 -11.86 -42.52 22.00
CA GLU A 25 -12.74 -41.59 22.70
C GLU A 25 -12.25 -41.38 24.14
N GLN A 26 -12.36 -40.15 24.61
CA GLN A 26 -12.06 -39.76 25.99
C GLN A 26 -13.28 -39.09 26.58
N SER A 27 -13.75 -39.57 27.74
CA SER A 27 -14.96 -39.02 28.35
C SER A 27 -14.76 -37.60 28.89
N LYS A 28 -13.58 -37.31 29.46
CA LYS A 28 -13.24 -36.02 30.10
C LYS A 28 -11.72 -35.76 30.00
N PRO A 29 -11.19 -35.40 28.82
CA PRO A 29 -9.76 -35.14 28.64
C PRO A 29 -9.19 -34.20 29.72
N GLY A 30 -8.09 -34.61 30.36
CA GLY A 30 -7.39 -33.80 31.38
C GLY A 30 -8.01 -33.80 32.79
N MET A 31 -9.13 -34.49 33.03
CA MET A 31 -9.73 -34.64 34.37
C MET A 31 -9.35 -35.97 35.03
N PRO A 32 -9.31 -36.06 36.39
CA PRO A 32 -8.97 -37.29 37.10
C PRO A 32 -9.91 -38.47 36.81
N ASP A 33 -11.13 -38.21 36.35
CA ASP A 33 -12.17 -39.19 36.01
C ASP A 33 -12.30 -39.42 34.49
N ASN A 34 -11.27 -39.10 33.71
CA ASN A 34 -11.20 -39.43 32.29
C ASN A 34 -11.21 -40.94 32.05
N VAL A 35 -12.09 -41.42 31.17
CA VAL A 35 -12.13 -42.80 30.69
C VAL A 35 -11.74 -42.80 29.22
N VAL A 36 -10.71 -43.58 28.88
CA VAL A 36 -10.23 -43.74 27.51
C VAL A 36 -10.81 -45.02 26.93
N THR A 37 -11.64 -44.89 25.89
CA THR A 37 -12.12 -46.02 25.08
C THR A 37 -11.21 -46.18 23.87
N ALA A 38 -10.58 -47.36 23.74
CA ALA A 38 -9.70 -47.64 22.62
C ALA A 38 -10.43 -47.55 21.26
N GLY A 39 -9.75 -46.99 20.27
CA GLY A 39 -10.23 -46.96 18.89
C GLY A 39 -10.11 -48.32 18.20
N ILE A 40 -10.66 -48.40 16.99
CA ILE A 40 -10.48 -49.52 16.05
C ILE A 40 -9.89 -48.93 14.76
N PRO A 41 -8.82 -49.52 14.19
CA PRO A 41 -8.16 -50.77 14.60
C PRO A 41 -7.20 -50.56 15.78
N THR A 42 -6.76 -51.66 16.40
CA THR A 42 -5.58 -51.63 17.27
C THR A 42 -4.33 -51.24 16.45
N GLU A 43 -3.26 -50.79 17.11
CA GLU A 43 -2.03 -50.44 16.39
C GLU A 43 -1.43 -51.63 15.62
N ASP A 44 -1.48 -52.83 16.19
CA ASP A 44 -0.98 -54.04 15.53
C ASP A 44 -1.81 -54.39 14.28
N GLU A 45 -3.14 -54.29 14.36
CA GLU A 45 -4.01 -54.45 13.20
C GLU A 45 -3.75 -53.35 12.15
N PHE A 46 -3.58 -52.10 12.58
CA PHE A 46 -3.29 -50.96 11.70
C PHE A 46 -2.01 -51.18 10.89
N LYS A 47 -0.96 -51.74 11.51
CA LYS A 47 0.32 -52.06 10.86
C LYS A 47 0.22 -53.15 9.81
N THR A 48 -0.84 -53.96 9.81
CA THR A 48 -1.06 -54.99 8.78
C THR A 48 -1.77 -54.46 7.54
N LEU A 49 -2.37 -53.27 7.61
CA LEU A 49 -3.09 -52.66 6.50
C LEU A 49 -2.18 -52.35 5.32
N HIS A 50 -2.67 -52.62 4.13
CA HIS A 50 -1.93 -52.52 2.87
C HIS A 50 -2.77 -51.88 1.76
N THR A 51 -2.09 -51.57 0.66
CA THR A 51 -2.74 -51.06 -0.57
C THR A 51 -3.66 -52.12 -1.18
N LYS A 52 -4.55 -51.72 -2.09
CA LYS A 52 -5.25 -52.70 -2.93
C LYS A 52 -4.21 -53.56 -3.65
N LEU A 53 -4.47 -54.86 -3.78
CA LEU A 53 -3.68 -55.72 -4.65
C LEU A 53 -3.88 -55.29 -6.10
N ILE A 54 -2.78 -55.22 -6.85
CA ILE A 54 -2.79 -55.13 -8.31
C ILE A 54 -3.32 -56.47 -8.84
N ASP A 55 -4.45 -56.42 -9.56
CA ASP A 55 -5.03 -57.60 -10.19
C ASP A 55 -4.55 -57.69 -11.63
N VAL A 56 -3.86 -58.78 -11.96
CA VAL A 56 -3.28 -59.02 -13.29
C VAL A 56 -4.10 -60.01 -14.11
N THR A 57 -5.28 -60.41 -13.62
CA THR A 57 -6.14 -61.40 -14.29
C THR A 57 -7.07 -60.80 -15.32
N THR A 58 -7.27 -59.48 -15.32
CA THR A 58 -8.08 -58.75 -16.30
C THR A 58 -7.24 -58.34 -17.52
N ASP A 59 -7.71 -58.68 -18.72
CA ASP A 59 -7.10 -58.30 -20.01
C ASP A 59 -8.13 -57.55 -20.90
N PRO A 60 -7.92 -56.27 -21.24
CA PRO A 60 -6.77 -55.44 -20.85
C PRO A 60 -6.81 -55.04 -19.35
N PRO A 61 -5.65 -54.74 -18.74
CA PRO A 61 -5.58 -54.22 -17.38
C PRO A 61 -6.42 -52.96 -17.22
N THR A 62 -7.04 -52.78 -16.05
CA THR A 62 -7.81 -51.57 -15.78
C THR A 62 -6.92 -50.49 -15.17
N VAL A 63 -7.44 -49.26 -15.12
CA VAL A 63 -6.78 -48.18 -14.38
C VAL A 63 -6.54 -48.54 -12.91
N ASP A 64 -7.28 -49.48 -12.33
CA ASP A 64 -7.11 -49.93 -10.94
C ASP A 64 -5.99 -50.95 -10.74
N ASP A 65 -5.32 -51.38 -11.81
CA ASP A 65 -4.24 -52.39 -11.80
C ASP A 65 -2.88 -51.78 -12.15
N VAL A 66 -2.85 -50.45 -12.30
CA VAL A 66 -1.67 -49.66 -12.66
C VAL A 66 -1.37 -48.65 -11.55
N LEU A 67 -0.07 -48.47 -11.27
CA LEU A 67 0.45 -47.42 -10.40
C LEU A 67 0.70 -46.13 -11.19
N GLU A 68 -0.03 -45.07 -10.85
CA GLU A 68 0.05 -43.77 -11.50
C GLU A 68 -0.11 -42.63 -10.50
N SER A 69 0.30 -41.41 -10.86
CA SER A 69 0.11 -40.25 -10.01
C SER A 69 -1.38 -39.94 -9.77
N PRO A 70 -1.80 -39.54 -8.54
CA PRO A 70 -0.96 -39.25 -7.37
C PRO A 70 -0.58 -40.49 -6.57
N LEU A 71 0.70 -40.63 -6.21
CA LEU A 71 1.26 -41.83 -5.58
C LEU A 71 0.99 -41.91 -4.08
N PRO A 72 0.90 -43.12 -3.49
CA PRO A 72 0.62 -43.28 -2.08
C PRO A 72 1.88 -42.96 -1.27
N MET A 73 1.71 -42.24 -0.16
CA MET A 73 2.78 -41.88 0.77
C MET A 73 2.41 -42.33 2.17
N SER A 74 3.41 -42.77 2.93
CA SER A 74 3.25 -43.16 4.32
C SER A 74 4.36 -42.54 5.17
N GLY A 75 4.03 -42.21 6.42
CA GLY A 75 4.96 -41.65 7.39
C GLY A 75 4.46 -41.89 8.82
N ALA A 76 5.37 -42.17 9.73
CA ALA A 76 5.05 -42.43 11.13
C ALA A 76 5.95 -41.59 12.03
N TYR A 77 5.38 -41.07 13.11
CA TYR A 77 6.13 -40.48 14.21
C TYR A 77 6.28 -41.55 15.29
N THR A 78 7.49 -42.06 15.47
CA THR A 78 7.77 -43.22 16.34
C THR A 78 8.24 -42.83 17.73
N THR A 79 8.48 -41.53 17.98
CA THR A 79 8.82 -41.03 19.30
C THR A 79 7.55 -40.95 20.15
N PRO A 80 7.52 -41.56 21.36
CA PRO A 80 6.38 -41.42 22.26
C PRO A 80 6.09 -39.95 22.55
N LEU A 81 4.83 -39.56 22.39
CA LEU A 81 4.37 -38.21 22.70
C LEU A 81 3.65 -38.22 24.04
N ASP A 82 4.15 -37.42 24.98
CA ASP A 82 3.44 -37.17 26.24
C ASP A 82 2.39 -36.07 26.01
N LEU A 83 1.13 -36.49 25.92
CA LEU A 83 -0.01 -35.58 25.80
C LEU A 83 -0.46 -34.98 27.15
N THR A 84 0.24 -35.30 28.24
CA THR A 84 -0.06 -34.81 29.60
C THR A 84 0.94 -33.77 30.12
N ASP A 85 2.03 -33.51 29.38
CA ASP A 85 2.99 -32.47 29.71
C ASP A 85 2.53 -31.09 29.19
N PHE A 86 2.06 -30.25 30.12
CA PHE A 86 1.60 -28.88 29.86
C PHE A 86 2.71 -27.82 30.01
N GLY A 87 3.97 -28.25 30.18
CA GLY A 87 5.08 -27.40 30.65
C GLY A 87 5.48 -26.24 29.73
N THR A 88 5.09 -26.23 28.45
CA THR A 88 5.54 -25.19 27.52
C THR A 88 4.54 -24.72 26.46
N SER A 89 3.39 -25.36 26.24
CA SER A 89 2.38 -24.92 25.24
C SER A 89 1.04 -25.67 25.37
N ALA A 90 -0.07 -25.06 24.98
CA ALA A 90 -1.38 -25.72 24.81
C ALA A 90 -1.49 -26.55 23.51
N ARG A 91 -0.40 -26.64 22.72
CA ARG A 91 -0.31 -27.32 21.42
C ARG A 91 1.06 -27.97 21.27
N THR A 92 1.11 -29.23 20.83
CA THR A 92 2.35 -29.92 20.46
C THR A 92 2.46 -30.00 18.95
N GLN A 93 3.56 -29.49 18.39
CA GLN A 93 3.87 -29.60 16.97
C GLN A 93 4.69 -30.87 16.71
N ILE A 94 4.26 -31.67 15.74
CA ILE A 94 4.94 -32.91 15.34
C ILE A 94 5.30 -32.80 13.86
N GLY A 95 6.58 -33.02 13.53
CA GLY A 95 7.02 -33.20 12.15
C GLY A 95 6.86 -34.67 11.73
N LEU A 96 6.15 -34.92 10.63
CA LEU A 96 6.00 -36.25 10.03
C LEU A 96 6.64 -36.23 8.64
N LYS A 97 7.71 -37.03 8.44
CA LYS A 97 8.26 -37.25 7.09
C LYS A 97 7.38 -38.27 6.37
N LEU A 98 6.74 -37.85 5.29
CA LEU A 98 6.03 -38.75 4.37
C LEU A 98 7.03 -39.29 3.35
N SER A 99 6.98 -40.60 3.07
CA SER A 99 7.77 -41.27 2.04
C SER A 99 6.84 -41.94 1.04
N ARG A 100 7.14 -41.82 -0.25
CA ARG A 100 6.39 -42.56 -1.28
C ARG A 100 6.55 -44.05 -1.04
N MET A 101 5.46 -44.79 -1.15
CA MET A 101 5.46 -46.25 -0.95
C MET A 101 6.00 -47.03 -2.15
N VAL A 102 6.24 -46.34 -3.26
CA VAL A 102 6.67 -46.92 -4.53
C VAL A 102 8.09 -46.46 -4.89
N ALA A 103 8.76 -47.25 -5.71
CA ALA A 103 9.93 -46.83 -6.47
C ALA A 103 9.49 -46.27 -7.82
N ARG A 104 10.30 -45.35 -8.35
CA ARG A 104 10.12 -44.78 -9.69
C ARG A 104 11.25 -45.17 -10.60
N PHE A 105 10.90 -45.55 -11.83
CA PHE A 105 11.85 -45.75 -12.92
C PHE A 105 11.69 -44.66 -13.97
N ASP A 106 12.83 -44.06 -14.33
CA ASP A 106 12.97 -43.16 -15.46
C ASP A 106 13.75 -43.87 -16.58
N VAL A 107 13.44 -43.54 -17.82
CA VAL A 107 14.18 -44.04 -18.99
C VAL A 107 14.84 -42.86 -19.68
N ILE A 108 16.15 -42.94 -19.89
CA ILE A 108 16.90 -42.04 -20.77
C ILE A 108 17.24 -42.83 -22.03
N ASN A 109 16.75 -42.39 -23.18
CA ASN A 109 17.04 -43.00 -24.46
C ASN A 109 17.10 -41.95 -25.57
N ASP A 110 18.15 -42.03 -26.37
CA ASP A 110 18.22 -41.38 -27.68
C ASP A 110 18.09 -42.49 -28.71
N ALA A 111 16.89 -42.65 -29.28
CA ALA A 111 16.55 -43.77 -30.14
C ALA A 111 17.39 -43.81 -31.42
N GLU A 112 17.87 -42.65 -31.90
CA GLU A 112 18.75 -42.58 -33.07
C GLU A 112 20.12 -43.18 -32.76
N LYS A 113 20.69 -42.87 -31.58
CA LYS A 113 21.98 -43.42 -31.14
C LYS A 113 21.90 -44.88 -30.70
N SER A 114 20.87 -45.23 -29.92
CA SER A 114 20.71 -46.58 -29.37
C SER A 114 20.21 -47.59 -30.42
N LYS A 115 19.57 -47.10 -31.48
CA LYS A 115 18.80 -47.86 -32.48
C LYS A 115 17.59 -48.59 -31.91
N PHE A 116 17.16 -48.25 -30.70
CA PHE A 116 16.03 -48.88 -30.04
C PHE A 116 15.02 -47.81 -29.63
N THR A 117 13.79 -47.94 -30.09
CA THR A 117 12.65 -47.15 -29.61
C THR A 117 11.89 -48.01 -28.61
N VAL A 118 11.88 -47.58 -27.35
CA VAL A 118 11.13 -48.24 -26.27
C VAL A 118 9.65 -47.89 -26.47
N GLU A 119 8.79 -48.88 -26.66
CA GLU A 119 7.35 -48.66 -26.79
C GLU A 119 6.63 -48.99 -25.48
N LYS A 120 7.14 -49.96 -24.72
CA LYS A 120 6.52 -50.41 -23.47
C LYS A 120 7.53 -50.82 -22.40
N ILE A 121 7.14 -50.60 -21.15
CA ILE A 121 7.86 -51.04 -19.95
C ILE A 121 6.93 -51.83 -19.02
N SER A 122 7.43 -52.91 -18.42
CA SER A 122 6.75 -53.64 -17.35
C SER A 122 7.74 -54.25 -16.37
N MET A 123 7.24 -54.86 -15.30
CA MET A 123 8.05 -55.56 -14.31
C MET A 123 7.57 -57.01 -14.12
N GLY A 124 8.49 -57.96 -14.20
CA GLY A 124 8.24 -59.34 -13.83
C GLY A 124 8.63 -59.61 -12.39
N ARG A 125 7.92 -60.54 -11.74
CA ARG A 125 8.15 -60.97 -10.35
C ARG A 125 8.08 -59.81 -9.34
N GLY A 126 7.10 -58.92 -9.52
CA GLY A 126 6.87 -57.79 -8.63
C GLY A 126 5.85 -58.08 -7.54
N GLN A 127 5.90 -57.27 -6.48
CA GLN A 127 4.94 -57.31 -5.38
C GLN A 127 3.57 -56.79 -5.81
N SER A 128 2.49 -57.46 -5.44
CA SER A 128 1.12 -57.03 -5.79
C SER A 128 0.61 -55.87 -4.93
N ALA A 129 1.20 -55.64 -3.76
CA ALA A 129 0.84 -54.59 -2.82
C ALA A 129 1.98 -54.33 -1.81
N ALA A 130 1.87 -53.23 -1.07
CA ALA A 130 2.74 -52.90 0.05
C ALA A 130 1.94 -52.48 1.30
N GLN A 131 2.49 -52.75 2.48
CA GLN A 131 1.95 -52.28 3.76
C GLN A 131 2.34 -50.83 4.03
N PHE A 132 1.51 -50.10 4.77
CA PHE A 132 1.74 -48.68 5.03
C PHE A 132 2.73 -48.43 6.19
N PHE A 133 2.66 -49.20 7.28
CA PHE A 133 3.36 -48.89 8.54
C PHE A 133 4.10 -50.10 9.14
N PRO A 134 5.44 -50.21 8.98
CA PRO A 134 6.26 -49.45 8.04
C PRO A 134 6.01 -49.90 6.59
N ILE A 135 6.56 -49.15 5.63
CA ILE A 135 6.50 -49.53 4.22
C ILE A 135 7.30 -50.82 4.02
N LYS A 136 6.59 -51.92 3.69
CA LYS A 136 7.19 -53.23 3.41
C LYS A 136 6.37 -54.01 2.39
N THR A 137 6.99 -55.02 1.79
CA THR A 137 6.35 -55.91 0.82
C THR A 137 5.25 -56.73 1.48
N LEU A 138 4.16 -57.00 0.74
CA LEU A 138 3.03 -57.79 1.26
C LEU A 138 3.27 -59.29 1.10
N VAL A 139 3.79 -59.71 -0.05
CA VAL A 139 3.90 -61.13 -0.42
C VAL A 139 5.27 -61.66 -0.05
N THR A 140 5.30 -62.78 0.68
CA THR A 140 6.52 -63.52 1.01
C THR A 140 6.71 -64.80 0.19
N ASP A 141 5.67 -65.22 -0.54
CA ASP A 141 5.67 -66.41 -1.39
C ASP A 141 6.01 -66.02 -2.83
N ALA A 142 7.08 -66.60 -3.36
CA ALA A 142 7.58 -66.31 -4.71
C ALA A 142 6.56 -66.63 -5.81
N ASP A 143 5.63 -67.57 -5.57
CA ASP A 143 4.59 -67.96 -6.54
C ASP A 143 3.43 -66.96 -6.59
N LYS A 144 3.33 -66.06 -5.60
CA LYS A 144 2.33 -64.99 -5.52
C LYS A 144 2.84 -63.65 -6.09
N LEU A 145 4.07 -63.60 -6.60
CA LEU A 145 4.62 -62.44 -7.30
C LEU A 145 3.98 -62.29 -8.68
N ILE A 146 3.71 -61.04 -9.09
CA ILE A 146 2.96 -60.73 -10.32
C ILE A 146 3.85 -60.25 -11.45
N THR A 147 3.33 -60.30 -12.68
CA THR A 147 3.85 -59.50 -13.80
C THR A 147 2.99 -58.27 -13.94
N TYR A 148 3.58 -57.10 -13.73
CA TYR A 148 2.87 -55.84 -13.81
C TYR A 148 2.35 -55.60 -15.24
N PRO A 149 1.19 -54.92 -15.40
CA PRO A 149 0.73 -54.42 -16.68
C PRO A 149 1.80 -53.64 -17.44
N GLU A 150 1.80 -53.78 -18.77
CA GLU A 150 2.65 -52.98 -19.64
C GLU A 150 2.22 -51.51 -19.63
N ARG A 151 3.19 -50.62 -19.52
CA ARG A 151 3.02 -49.18 -19.64
C ARG A 151 3.64 -48.69 -20.93
N GLU A 152 2.87 -47.91 -21.67
CA GLU A 152 3.36 -47.27 -22.89
C GLU A 152 4.40 -46.20 -22.53
N ILE A 153 5.44 -46.11 -23.34
CA ILE A 153 6.45 -45.05 -23.29
C ILE A 153 6.30 -44.24 -24.57
N ASP A 154 6.22 -42.93 -24.39
CA ASP A 154 6.13 -42.00 -25.51
C ASP A 154 7.42 -42.02 -26.34
N ALA A 155 7.27 -42.17 -27.65
CA ALA A 155 8.39 -42.12 -28.59
C ALA A 155 8.96 -40.69 -28.73
N GLU A 156 8.17 -39.66 -28.43
CA GLU A 156 8.60 -38.26 -28.49
C GLU A 156 9.66 -37.93 -27.42
N ASN A 157 9.62 -38.60 -26.27
CA ASN A 157 10.58 -38.45 -25.16
C ASN A 157 11.85 -39.31 -25.33
N GLN A 158 12.17 -39.70 -26.56
CA GLN A 158 13.32 -40.56 -26.87
C GLN A 158 14.23 -39.96 -27.96
N GLN A 159 14.34 -38.64 -27.95
CA GLN A 159 15.10 -37.85 -28.91
C GLN A 159 16.38 -37.31 -28.26
N ALA A 160 17.33 -36.83 -29.06
CA ALA A 160 18.45 -36.08 -28.50
C ALA A 160 17.92 -34.84 -27.74
N ASP A 161 18.49 -34.56 -26.56
CA ASP A 161 18.11 -33.38 -25.78
C ASP A 161 18.45 -32.09 -26.55
N ASP A 162 17.43 -31.30 -26.88
CA ASP A 162 17.56 -29.97 -27.51
C ASP A 162 16.48 -29.05 -26.95
N GLU A 163 16.91 -28.09 -26.12
CA GLU A 163 16.02 -27.13 -25.46
C GLU A 163 15.29 -26.22 -26.46
N ALA A 164 15.92 -25.86 -27.59
CA ALA A 164 15.33 -24.98 -28.59
C ALA A 164 14.29 -25.70 -29.46
N ALA A 165 14.51 -26.99 -29.72
CA ALA A 165 13.56 -27.85 -30.42
C ALA A 165 12.46 -28.41 -29.49
N GLY A 166 12.63 -28.28 -28.18
CA GLY A 166 11.71 -28.83 -27.18
C GLY A 166 11.75 -30.35 -27.09
N THR A 167 12.87 -30.98 -27.48
CA THR A 167 13.03 -32.43 -27.52
C THR A 167 13.79 -32.93 -26.31
N THR A 168 13.47 -34.14 -25.85
CA THR A 168 14.15 -34.77 -24.71
C THR A 168 14.37 -36.26 -24.92
N SER A 169 15.43 -36.77 -24.30
CA SER A 169 15.75 -38.18 -24.16
C SER A 169 15.16 -38.80 -22.89
N LEU A 170 14.65 -37.97 -21.97
CA LEU A 170 14.19 -38.39 -20.65
C LEU A 170 12.68 -38.65 -20.66
N THR A 171 12.30 -39.91 -20.50
CA THR A 171 10.96 -40.29 -20.07
C THR A 171 10.90 -40.32 -18.55
N GLN A 172 10.36 -39.24 -17.99
CA GLN A 172 10.17 -39.07 -16.57
C GLN A 172 9.00 -39.92 -16.03
N GLY A 173 9.23 -40.73 -15.01
CA GLY A 173 8.19 -41.54 -14.37
C GLY A 173 7.64 -42.64 -15.28
N ALA A 174 8.51 -43.19 -16.13
CA ALA A 174 8.17 -44.22 -17.11
C ALA A 174 7.50 -45.44 -16.46
N PHE A 175 7.87 -45.79 -15.24
CA PHE A 175 7.24 -46.90 -14.51
C PHE A 175 7.31 -46.72 -12.99
N TYR A 176 6.34 -47.29 -12.28
CA TYR A 176 6.28 -47.32 -10.82
C TYR A 176 6.06 -48.75 -10.33
N THR A 177 6.68 -49.10 -9.21
CA THR A 177 6.52 -50.43 -8.58
C THR A 177 6.56 -50.33 -7.07
N TYR A 178 5.93 -51.27 -6.37
CA TYR A 178 6.18 -51.48 -4.94
C TYR A 178 7.61 -52.00 -4.71
N PRO A 179 8.14 -51.93 -3.46
CA PRO A 179 9.49 -52.40 -3.18
C PRO A 179 9.71 -53.82 -3.65
N SER A 180 10.91 -54.12 -4.15
CA SER A 180 11.31 -55.45 -4.59
C SER A 180 12.65 -55.81 -3.96
N PRO A 181 12.64 -56.56 -2.85
CA PRO A 181 13.85 -57.06 -2.22
C PRO A 181 14.51 -58.14 -3.09
N LYS A 182 15.73 -58.53 -2.71
CA LYS A 182 16.53 -59.48 -3.48
C LYS A 182 15.86 -60.82 -3.74
N GLU A 183 15.09 -61.29 -2.78
CA GLU A 183 14.41 -62.59 -2.80
C GLU A 183 13.35 -62.66 -3.92
N ASP A 184 12.78 -61.53 -4.31
CA ASP A 184 11.77 -61.48 -5.37
C ASP A 184 12.36 -61.86 -6.72
N ASN A 185 13.67 -61.65 -6.93
CA ASN A 185 14.34 -61.78 -8.23
C ASN A 185 13.64 -60.95 -9.32
N GLY A 186 13.15 -59.78 -8.95
CA GLY A 186 12.48 -58.84 -9.84
C GLY A 186 13.35 -58.38 -11.02
N TYR A 187 12.70 -58.01 -12.12
CA TYR A 187 13.34 -57.46 -13.30
C TYR A 187 12.37 -56.60 -14.10
N LEU A 188 12.89 -55.63 -14.84
CA LEU A 188 12.09 -54.89 -15.83
C LEU A 188 12.15 -55.56 -17.20
N MET A 189 11.11 -55.34 -17.99
CA MET A 189 11.03 -55.72 -19.39
C MET A 189 10.82 -54.46 -20.21
N LEU A 190 11.72 -54.21 -21.17
CA LEU A 190 11.56 -53.14 -22.16
C LEU A 190 11.22 -53.78 -23.50
N LYS A 191 10.09 -53.40 -24.09
CA LYS A 191 9.64 -53.86 -25.41
C LYS A 191 9.57 -52.68 -26.37
N GLY A 192 9.88 -52.93 -27.63
CA GLY A 192 9.75 -51.93 -28.68
C GLY A 192 10.46 -52.35 -29.96
N LYS A 193 10.94 -51.38 -30.73
CA LYS A 193 11.47 -51.60 -32.08
C LYS A 193 12.96 -51.33 -32.16
N TYR A 194 13.72 -52.31 -32.64
CA TYR A 194 15.12 -52.16 -32.98
C TYR A 194 15.29 -51.86 -34.47
N ALA A 195 15.97 -50.75 -34.81
CA ALA A 195 16.27 -50.35 -36.17
C ALA A 195 17.44 -51.17 -36.75
N VAL A 196 17.12 -52.14 -37.59
CA VAL A 196 18.11 -52.98 -38.30
C VAL A 196 18.90 -52.13 -39.29
N ASN A 197 18.21 -51.22 -39.98
CA ASN A 197 18.76 -50.22 -40.88
C ASN A 197 17.84 -48.99 -40.91
N LYS A 198 18.07 -48.02 -41.81
CA LYS A 198 17.29 -46.77 -41.87
C LYS A 198 15.80 -46.96 -42.24
N THR A 199 15.42 -48.11 -42.78
CA THR A 199 14.07 -48.36 -43.33
C THR A 199 13.39 -49.58 -42.74
N GLU A 200 14.11 -50.40 -41.97
CA GLU A 200 13.64 -51.68 -41.43
C GLU A 200 13.83 -51.72 -39.91
N SER A 201 12.78 -52.14 -39.20
CA SER A 201 12.81 -52.38 -37.77
C SER A 201 12.21 -53.74 -37.42
N THR A 202 12.57 -54.28 -36.26
CA THR A 202 12.05 -55.56 -35.74
C THR A 202 11.67 -55.41 -34.27
N ASP A 203 10.65 -56.14 -33.84
CA ASP A 203 10.22 -56.13 -32.45
C ASP A 203 11.23 -56.88 -31.57
N VAL A 204 11.63 -56.24 -30.47
CA VAL A 204 12.60 -56.75 -29.50
C VAL A 204 12.06 -56.62 -28.08
N SER A 205 12.55 -57.48 -27.20
CA SER A 205 12.18 -57.52 -25.79
C SER A 205 13.43 -57.76 -24.95
N TYR A 206 13.80 -56.81 -24.11
CA TYR A 206 15.01 -56.88 -23.28
C TYR A 206 14.66 -56.98 -21.79
N LYS A 207 15.31 -57.92 -21.11
CA LYS A 207 15.22 -58.08 -19.65
C LYS A 207 16.29 -57.24 -18.97
N ILE A 208 15.88 -56.37 -18.06
CA ILE A 208 16.76 -55.53 -17.23
C ILE A 208 16.79 -56.14 -15.82
N PRO A 209 17.84 -56.91 -15.47
CA PRO A 209 17.97 -57.44 -14.12
C PRO A 209 18.30 -56.31 -13.12
N PHE A 210 17.81 -56.41 -11.89
CA PHE A 210 18.26 -55.52 -10.80
C PHE A 210 19.61 -55.97 -10.24
N GLN A 211 20.63 -55.96 -11.10
CA GLN A 211 21.99 -56.35 -10.78
C GLN A 211 22.96 -55.40 -11.49
N GLN A 212 23.99 -54.95 -10.78
CA GLN A 212 25.10 -54.22 -11.35
C GLN A 212 26.29 -55.17 -11.53
N MET A 213 26.79 -55.30 -12.75
CA MET A 213 28.01 -56.04 -13.06
C MET A 213 29.20 -55.07 -13.01
N VAL A 214 30.09 -55.22 -12.02
CA VAL A 214 31.36 -54.48 -11.99
C VAL A 214 32.49 -55.51 -12.05
N ASN A 215 33.33 -55.45 -13.10
CA ASN A 215 34.49 -56.34 -13.29
C ASN A 215 34.15 -57.86 -13.20
N GLY A 216 32.97 -58.27 -13.66
CA GLY A 216 32.53 -59.67 -13.64
C GLY A 216 31.99 -60.16 -12.29
N VAL A 217 31.87 -59.29 -11.29
CA VAL A 217 31.19 -59.58 -10.01
C VAL A 217 29.86 -58.82 -9.98
N GLY A 218 28.74 -59.56 -9.91
CA GLY A 218 27.40 -58.99 -9.84
C GLY A 218 27.02 -58.61 -8.41
N THR A 219 26.67 -57.35 -8.17
CA THR A 219 26.02 -56.90 -6.91
C THR A 219 24.55 -56.68 -7.19
N TYR A 220 23.66 -57.27 -6.39
CA TYR A 220 22.21 -57.11 -6.53
C TYR A 220 21.77 -55.71 -6.08
N ILE A 221 20.82 -55.11 -6.81
CA ILE A 221 20.22 -53.82 -6.47
C ILE A 221 18.81 -54.10 -5.93
N GLU A 222 18.56 -53.78 -4.67
CA GLU A 222 17.20 -53.81 -4.12
C GLU A 222 16.41 -52.59 -4.60
N VAL A 223 15.16 -52.83 -5.01
CA VAL A 223 14.24 -51.75 -5.38
C VAL A 223 13.56 -51.25 -4.12
N ALA A 224 14.07 -50.16 -3.57
CA ALA A 224 13.57 -49.54 -2.35
C ALA A 224 12.44 -48.54 -2.65
N TYR A 225 11.48 -48.42 -1.73
CA TYR A 225 10.47 -47.36 -1.80
C TYR A 225 11.13 -45.97 -1.74
N ASN A 226 10.47 -44.94 -2.29
CA ASN A 226 10.96 -43.56 -2.29
C ASN A 226 12.36 -43.40 -2.92
N HIS A 227 12.71 -44.27 -3.85
CA HIS A 227 13.94 -44.17 -4.65
C HIS A 227 13.60 -43.99 -6.13
N ARG A 228 14.51 -43.32 -6.82
CA ARG A 228 14.49 -43.13 -8.27
C ARG A 228 15.58 -43.96 -8.92
N TYR A 229 15.19 -44.74 -9.91
CA TYR A 229 16.05 -45.60 -10.70
C TYR A 229 16.05 -45.10 -12.14
N THR A 230 17.18 -44.67 -12.65
CA THR A 230 17.30 -44.15 -14.02
C THR A 230 18.01 -45.17 -14.91
N ILE A 231 17.30 -45.66 -15.91
CA ILE A 231 17.81 -46.58 -16.93
C ILE A 231 18.29 -45.73 -18.11
N ALA A 232 19.60 -45.57 -18.26
CA ALA A 232 20.19 -44.89 -19.40
C ALA A 232 20.61 -45.92 -20.44
N ILE A 233 19.82 -46.02 -21.52
CA ILE A 233 20.11 -46.91 -22.65
C ILE A 233 21.25 -46.31 -23.46
N THR A 234 22.31 -47.09 -23.68
CA THR A 234 23.49 -46.64 -24.41
C THR A 234 23.57 -47.24 -25.80
N LYS A 235 23.17 -48.51 -25.93
CA LYS A 235 23.20 -49.24 -27.20
C LYS A 235 22.25 -50.43 -27.15
N ALA A 236 21.66 -50.79 -28.28
CA ALA A 236 20.93 -52.02 -28.45
C ALA A 236 21.44 -52.80 -29.67
N ASP A 237 21.24 -54.11 -29.64
CA ASP A 237 21.20 -54.98 -30.81
C ASP A 237 20.07 -55.99 -30.68
N LYS A 238 19.82 -56.83 -31.68
CA LYS A 238 18.69 -57.77 -31.69
C LYS A 238 18.58 -58.68 -30.44
N TYR A 239 19.67 -58.93 -29.73
CA TYR A 239 19.72 -59.88 -28.60
C TYR A 239 20.19 -59.25 -27.29
N HIS A 240 20.83 -58.09 -27.31
CA HIS A 240 21.42 -57.45 -26.14
C HIS A 240 21.10 -55.96 -26.03
N LEU A 241 20.97 -55.48 -24.79
CA LEU A 241 20.81 -54.06 -24.45
C LEU A 241 21.91 -53.65 -23.48
N ASP A 242 22.72 -52.68 -23.89
CA ASP A 242 23.70 -52.03 -23.03
C ASP A 242 23.04 -50.82 -22.35
N PHE A 243 23.00 -50.84 -21.02
CA PHE A 243 22.42 -49.77 -20.22
C PHE A 243 23.22 -49.48 -18.95
N ASN A 244 23.03 -48.29 -18.40
CA ASN A 244 23.46 -47.94 -17.05
C ASN A 244 22.24 -47.76 -16.15
N LEU A 245 22.27 -48.36 -14.96
CA LEU A 245 21.24 -48.16 -13.94
C LEU A 245 21.81 -47.28 -12.82
N LYS A 246 21.26 -46.07 -12.68
CA LYS A 246 21.61 -45.16 -11.58
C LYS A 246 20.52 -45.19 -10.53
N VAL A 247 20.93 -45.27 -9.26
CA VAL A 247 20.03 -45.20 -8.10
C VAL A 247 20.25 -43.87 -7.40
N ALA A 248 19.17 -43.19 -7.08
CA ALA A 248 19.18 -41.98 -6.25
C ALA A 248 18.03 -42.06 -5.24
N GLU A 249 18.21 -41.41 -4.09
CA GLU A 249 17.06 -41.05 -3.27
C GLU A 249 16.11 -40.23 -4.14
N TRP A 250 14.81 -40.49 -4.00
CA TRP A 250 13.81 -39.67 -4.66
C TRP A 250 13.61 -38.38 -3.85
N ASP A 251 14.66 -37.58 -3.82
CA ASP A 251 14.64 -36.23 -3.28
C ASP A 251 13.71 -35.37 -4.14
N GLU A 252 12.98 -34.50 -3.47
CA GLU A 252 12.00 -33.60 -4.06
C GLU A 252 12.68 -32.68 -5.08
N PRO A 253 12.15 -32.53 -6.31
CA PRO A 253 12.51 -31.39 -7.12
C PRO A 253 11.83 -30.16 -6.53
N GLY A 254 12.65 -29.22 -6.05
CA GLY A 254 12.23 -27.91 -5.56
C GLY A 254 12.05 -27.88 -4.05
N ASP A 255 12.35 -26.73 -3.44
CA ASP A 255 11.92 -26.40 -2.10
C ASP A 255 10.52 -27.01 -1.89
N LEU A 256 10.36 -27.80 -0.82
CA LEU A 256 9.07 -27.80 -0.15
C LEU A 256 8.78 -26.33 0.06
N ASP A 257 7.85 -25.77 -0.73
CA ASP A 257 7.18 -24.57 -0.31
C ASP A 257 6.76 -24.93 1.12
N PRO A 258 7.32 -24.28 2.15
CA PRO A 258 6.89 -24.56 3.51
C PRO A 258 5.38 -24.51 3.42
N TYR A 259 4.70 -25.51 3.98
CA TYR A 259 3.26 -25.44 4.11
C TYR A 259 2.96 -24.04 4.67
N LYS A 260 2.54 -23.15 3.78
CA LYS A 260 1.93 -21.88 4.09
C LYS A 260 0.48 -22.32 4.15
N PRO A 261 -0.09 -22.50 5.35
CA PRO A 261 -1.54 -22.47 5.41
C PRO A 261 -1.97 -21.20 4.70
N ASP A 262 -3.16 -21.19 4.11
CA ASP A 262 -3.77 -19.97 3.58
C ASP A 262 -4.09 -19.01 4.73
N ASN A 263 -3.04 -18.50 5.36
CA ASN A 263 -2.95 -17.43 6.34
C ASN A 263 -2.89 -16.09 5.61
N GLU A 264 -3.24 -16.09 4.33
CA GLU A 264 -3.45 -14.89 3.58
C GLU A 264 -4.85 -14.39 3.89
N PHE A 265 -4.93 -13.18 4.41
CA PHE A 265 -6.18 -12.43 4.48
C PHE A 265 -6.15 -11.37 3.39
N ASP A 266 -7.33 -10.89 3.02
CA ASP A 266 -7.45 -9.93 1.93
C ASP A 266 -6.81 -8.58 2.27
N LYS A 267 -5.55 -8.41 1.85
CA LYS A 267 -4.78 -7.17 2.02
C LYS A 267 -5.00 -6.14 0.91
N LYS A 268 -5.63 -6.52 -0.20
CA LYS A 268 -5.70 -5.68 -1.41
C LYS A 268 -7.03 -4.98 -1.58
N THR A 269 -8.13 -5.61 -1.17
CA THR A 269 -9.46 -5.01 -1.30
C THR A 269 -9.55 -3.80 -0.36
N PRO A 270 -9.98 -2.63 -0.85
CA PRO A 270 -10.24 -1.48 0.01
C PRO A 270 -11.23 -1.83 1.12
N VAL A 271 -11.07 -1.20 2.27
CA VAL A 271 -11.97 -1.43 3.41
C VAL A 271 -13.34 -0.87 3.08
N THR A 272 -14.39 -1.60 3.43
CA THR A 272 -15.78 -1.10 3.43
C THR A 272 -16.21 -0.89 4.87
N LEU A 273 -16.73 0.30 5.18
CA LEU A 273 -17.22 0.59 6.53
C LEU A 273 -18.61 0.00 6.75
N LEU A 274 -18.86 -0.43 7.98
CA LEU A 274 -20.18 -0.84 8.45
C LEU A 274 -21.00 0.42 8.76
N ALA A 275 -21.94 0.77 7.88
CA ALA A 275 -22.70 2.02 7.96
C ALA A 275 -23.45 2.20 9.29
N ALA A 276 -24.05 1.13 9.83
CA ALA A 276 -24.80 1.19 11.09
C ALA A 276 -23.92 1.39 12.34
N GLU A 277 -22.62 1.17 12.22
CA GLU A 277 -21.65 1.24 13.33
C GLU A 277 -20.62 2.36 13.15
N SER A 278 -20.67 3.07 12.03
CA SER A 278 -19.77 4.18 11.71
C SER A 278 -20.50 5.51 11.78
N GLN A 279 -19.83 6.53 12.31
CA GLN A 279 -20.37 7.87 12.52
C GLN A 279 -19.30 8.91 12.13
N ASP A 280 -19.67 9.82 11.23
CA ASP A 280 -18.78 10.86 10.66
C ASP A 280 -17.46 10.30 10.07
N ALA A 281 -17.54 9.13 9.45
CA ALA A 281 -16.42 8.47 8.79
C ALA A 281 -16.82 7.87 7.43
N TYR A 282 -15.86 7.75 6.51
CA TYR A 282 -16.09 7.21 5.17
C TYR A 282 -14.80 6.78 4.48
N VAL A 283 -14.94 6.02 3.39
CA VAL A 283 -13.81 5.61 2.54
C VAL A 283 -13.74 6.56 1.34
N MET A 284 -12.56 7.13 1.11
CA MET A 284 -12.27 8.01 -0.02
C MET A 284 -12.07 7.20 -1.31
N GLY A 285 -12.13 7.86 -2.47
CA GLY A 285 -11.96 7.19 -3.77
C GLY A 285 -10.59 6.53 -3.99
N ASP A 286 -9.59 6.88 -3.19
CA ASP A 286 -8.25 6.28 -3.18
C ASP A 286 -8.08 5.17 -2.11
N GLY A 287 -9.16 4.79 -1.40
CA GLY A 287 -9.18 3.72 -0.41
C GLY A 287 -8.78 4.13 1.02
N ARG A 288 -8.43 5.40 1.26
CA ARG A 288 -8.17 5.91 2.62
C ARG A 288 -9.47 6.03 3.42
N VAL A 289 -9.38 5.86 4.74
CA VAL A 289 -10.50 6.13 5.65
C VAL A 289 -10.40 7.56 6.16
N SER A 290 -11.44 8.35 5.91
CA SER A 290 -11.63 9.69 6.45
C SER A 290 -12.46 9.61 7.73
N VAL A 291 -12.03 10.28 8.80
CA VAL A 291 -12.77 10.35 10.07
C VAL A 291 -12.78 11.78 10.56
N LEU A 292 -13.96 12.32 10.87
CA LEU A 292 -14.06 13.65 11.43
C LEU A 292 -13.43 13.65 12.83
N ALA A 293 -12.54 14.60 13.09
CA ALA A 293 -11.90 14.75 14.41
C ALA A 293 -12.85 15.44 15.40
N ALA A 294 -13.97 14.78 15.71
CA ALA A 294 -15.01 15.28 16.60
C ALA A 294 -15.39 14.22 17.64
N ASN A 295 -16.01 14.68 18.72
CA ASN A 295 -16.55 13.82 19.77
C ASN A 295 -17.59 12.85 19.17
N GLY A 296 -17.49 11.57 19.55
CA GLY A 296 -18.40 10.51 19.08
C GLY A 296 -18.13 9.99 17.68
N SER A 297 -17.19 10.56 16.93
CA SER A 297 -16.80 10.05 15.61
C SER A 297 -16.10 8.70 15.73
N LYS A 298 -16.52 7.75 14.92
CA LYS A 298 -16.05 6.36 14.94
C LYS A 298 -16.28 5.66 13.62
N PHE A 299 -15.58 4.55 13.41
CA PHE A 299 -15.84 3.68 12.27
C PHE A 299 -15.60 2.23 12.61
N ALA A 300 -16.29 1.37 11.89
CA ALA A 300 -16.16 -0.07 12.02
C ALA A 300 -16.04 -0.73 10.65
N PHE A 301 -15.30 -1.83 10.59
CA PHE A 301 -15.20 -2.68 9.42
C PHE A 301 -14.95 -4.13 9.84
N THR A 302 -15.22 -5.09 8.96
CA THR A 302 -14.86 -6.50 9.20
C THR A 302 -13.66 -6.91 8.36
N MET A 303 -12.88 -7.85 8.88
CA MET A 303 -11.83 -8.54 8.15
C MET A 303 -11.99 -10.04 8.33
N GLY A 304 -12.12 -10.77 7.22
CA GLY A 304 -12.07 -12.22 7.22
C GLY A 304 -10.62 -12.69 7.31
N SER A 305 -10.31 -13.57 8.25
CA SER A 305 -9.03 -14.26 8.32
C SER A 305 -9.21 -15.60 9.01
N ASN A 306 -8.40 -16.59 8.63
CA ASN A 306 -8.37 -17.90 9.28
C ASN A 306 -7.66 -17.90 10.64
N THR A 307 -7.08 -16.76 11.04
CA THR A 307 -6.45 -16.52 12.34
C THR A 307 -6.86 -15.16 12.88
N GLU A 308 -6.84 -14.96 14.19
CA GLU A 308 -6.98 -13.63 14.78
C GLU A 308 -5.81 -12.75 14.31
N LEU A 309 -6.11 -11.56 13.77
CA LEU A 309 -5.08 -10.62 13.33
C LEU A 309 -4.71 -9.72 14.50
N GLU A 310 -3.42 -9.41 14.63
CA GLU A 310 -2.95 -8.35 15.52
C GLU A 310 -3.23 -7.00 14.86
N ASP A 311 -3.62 -6.00 15.66
CA ASP A 311 -3.83 -4.65 15.16
C ASP A 311 -2.98 -3.62 15.91
N GLU A 312 -2.39 -2.70 15.14
CA GLU A 312 -1.52 -1.64 15.65
C GLU A 312 -1.91 -0.31 15.00
N LEU A 313 -1.98 0.75 15.83
CA LEU A 313 -2.09 2.13 15.35
C LEU A 313 -0.69 2.73 15.23
N VAL A 314 -0.22 2.89 14.00
CA VAL A 314 1.09 3.45 13.68
C VAL A 314 0.96 4.95 13.38
N TYR A 315 1.63 5.75 14.20
CA TYR A 315 1.71 7.21 14.08
C TYR A 315 3.03 7.62 13.43
N HIS A 316 3.02 8.69 12.63
CA HIS A 316 4.21 9.19 11.92
C HIS A 316 5.35 9.63 12.86
N SER A 317 5.03 10.12 14.06
CA SER A 317 6.00 10.52 15.07
C SER A 317 5.60 10.07 16.47
N ALA A 318 6.60 9.82 17.33
CA ALA A 318 6.36 9.47 18.73
C ALA A 318 5.69 10.60 19.55
N THR A 319 5.75 11.84 19.04
CA THR A 319 5.14 13.04 19.62
C THR A 319 3.78 13.38 19.02
N ALA A 320 3.29 12.60 18.04
CA ALA A 320 1.99 12.83 17.42
C ALA A 320 0.87 12.71 18.44
N VAL A 321 -0.15 13.53 18.29
CA VAL A 321 -1.38 13.43 19.08
C VAL A 321 -2.06 12.12 18.74
N LYS A 322 -2.28 11.26 19.75
CA LYS A 322 -2.92 9.95 19.58
C LYS A 322 -4.44 10.09 19.49
N TRP A 323 -4.92 10.76 18.44
CA TRP A 323 -6.30 11.20 18.30
C TRP A 323 -7.29 10.09 17.91
N LEU A 324 -6.81 8.88 17.60
CA LEU A 324 -7.63 7.71 17.33
C LEU A 324 -7.24 6.57 18.28
N VAL A 325 -8.23 5.87 18.81
CA VAL A 325 -8.04 4.72 19.69
C VAL A 325 -8.93 3.57 19.23
N LYS A 326 -8.50 2.34 19.50
CA LYS A 326 -9.32 1.16 19.30
C LYS A 326 -10.42 1.12 20.36
N ASP A 327 -11.63 0.76 19.94
CA ASP A 327 -12.75 0.51 20.81
C ASP A 327 -12.84 -0.99 21.12
N GLU A 328 -12.09 -1.43 22.12
CA GLU A 328 -11.95 -2.85 22.47
C GLU A 328 -13.29 -3.52 22.82
N GLU A 329 -14.22 -2.80 23.47
CA GLU A 329 -15.51 -3.34 23.88
C GLU A 329 -16.39 -3.72 22.68
N ASN A 330 -16.28 -2.96 21.58
CA ASN A 330 -17.08 -3.18 20.38
C ASN A 330 -16.31 -3.93 19.28
N SER A 331 -15.01 -4.14 19.46
CA SER A 331 -14.17 -4.96 18.58
C SER A 331 -14.24 -6.43 19.00
N GLY A 332 -14.16 -7.35 18.04
CA GLY A 332 -14.15 -8.77 18.34
C GLY A 332 -14.75 -9.67 17.25
N PRO A 333 -14.81 -10.98 17.49
CA PRO A 333 -15.31 -11.94 16.52
C PRO A 333 -16.80 -11.73 16.22
N VAL A 334 -17.18 -11.80 14.94
CA VAL A 334 -18.58 -11.74 14.54
C VAL A 334 -19.23 -13.10 14.81
N THR A 335 -20.13 -13.21 15.78
CA THR A 335 -20.74 -14.47 16.24
C THR A 335 -21.77 -15.06 15.25
N LYS A 336 -21.37 -15.34 14.01
CA LYS A 336 -22.15 -16.16 13.07
C LYS A 336 -21.44 -17.49 12.86
N ALA A 337 -22.16 -18.59 13.03
CA ALA A 337 -21.68 -19.98 13.08
C ALA A 337 -20.94 -20.52 11.83
N ALA A 338 -20.56 -19.66 10.88
CA ALA A 338 -19.93 -20.03 9.61
C ALA A 338 -18.89 -19.02 9.06
N SER A 339 -18.64 -17.86 9.68
CA SER A 339 -17.67 -16.86 9.18
C SER A 339 -16.54 -16.62 10.19
N GLN A 340 -15.29 -16.75 9.75
CA GLN A 340 -14.09 -16.35 10.51
C GLN A 340 -13.80 -14.85 10.26
N GLU A 341 -14.75 -13.99 10.62
CA GLU A 341 -14.61 -12.52 10.50
C GLU A 341 -14.43 -11.88 11.87
N THR A 342 -13.48 -10.96 11.95
CA THR A 342 -13.29 -10.08 13.10
C THR A 342 -13.75 -8.67 12.76
N LYS A 343 -14.53 -8.08 13.65
CA LYS A 343 -14.94 -6.68 13.56
C LYS A 343 -13.93 -5.81 14.31
N TYR A 344 -13.46 -4.76 13.65
CA TYR A 344 -12.58 -3.75 14.23
C TYR A 344 -13.35 -2.45 14.33
N VAL A 345 -13.32 -1.83 15.51
CA VAL A 345 -13.98 -0.55 15.77
C VAL A 345 -12.94 0.42 16.32
N TYR A 346 -12.88 1.60 15.71
CA TYR A 346 -11.98 2.69 16.13
C TYR A 346 -12.79 3.95 16.36
N LYS A 347 -12.40 4.73 17.36
CA LYS A 347 -13.07 5.96 17.76
C LYS A 347 -12.06 7.08 18.01
N VAL A 348 -12.52 8.31 17.82
CA VAL A 348 -11.73 9.49 18.16
C VAL A 348 -11.54 9.55 19.68
N ASP A 349 -10.32 9.83 20.13
CA ASP A 349 -10.03 10.09 21.55
C ASP A 349 -10.34 11.55 21.87
N GLU A 350 -11.47 11.75 22.54
CA GLU A 350 -11.98 13.07 22.93
C GLU A 350 -11.04 13.83 23.87
N THR A 351 -10.22 13.12 24.64
CA THR A 351 -9.34 13.74 25.66
C THR A 351 -8.20 14.55 25.04
N VAL A 352 -7.91 14.31 23.76
CA VAL A 352 -6.82 14.96 23.03
C VAL A 352 -7.30 15.84 21.88
N LEU A 353 -8.61 16.02 21.71
CA LEU A 353 -9.18 16.95 20.73
C LEU A 353 -8.69 18.38 20.99
N GLY A 354 -8.23 19.04 19.92
CA GLY A 354 -7.68 20.41 19.99
C GLY A 354 -6.21 20.51 20.44
N ASN A 355 -5.57 19.41 20.85
CA ASN A 355 -4.18 19.41 21.35
C ASN A 355 -3.11 19.32 20.24
N GLY A 356 -3.33 20.00 19.11
CA GLY A 356 -2.42 20.00 17.96
C GLY A 356 -3.03 19.38 16.70
N LYS A 357 -2.19 19.17 15.69
CA LYS A 357 -2.60 18.64 14.38
C LYS A 357 -2.88 17.14 14.46
N GLN A 358 -4.01 16.71 13.92
CA GLN A 358 -4.35 15.31 13.71
C GLN A 358 -3.57 14.80 12.48
N GLU A 359 -2.46 14.11 12.73
CA GLU A 359 -1.66 13.51 11.67
C GLU A 359 -2.33 12.25 11.10
N ASP A 360 -1.95 11.89 9.87
CA ASP A 360 -2.35 10.63 9.25
C ASP A 360 -1.88 9.43 10.09
N ILE A 361 -2.76 8.44 10.27
CA ILE A 361 -2.52 7.22 11.05
C ILE A 361 -2.57 6.02 10.09
N ILE A 362 -1.78 5.00 10.36
CA ILE A 362 -1.93 3.69 9.71
C ILE A 362 -2.48 2.71 10.74
N ILE A 363 -3.63 2.12 10.47
CA ILE A 363 -4.03 0.87 11.12
C ILE A 363 -3.31 -0.24 10.39
N ARG A 364 -2.39 -0.92 11.07
CA ARG A 364 -1.72 -2.11 10.57
C ARG A 364 -2.41 -3.32 11.16
N LEU A 365 -3.04 -4.12 10.30
CA LEU A 365 -3.48 -5.47 10.65
C LEU A 365 -2.39 -6.45 10.24
N THR A 366 -1.90 -7.24 11.18
CA THR A 366 -0.83 -8.21 10.99
C THR A 366 -1.39 -9.61 11.21
N ASN A 367 -1.22 -10.49 10.23
CA ASN A 367 -1.43 -11.91 10.47
C ASN A 367 -0.20 -12.46 11.21
N PRO A 368 -0.33 -12.89 12.48
CA PRO A 368 0.81 -13.34 13.27
C PRO A 368 1.44 -14.64 12.73
N ALA A 369 0.68 -15.42 11.95
CA ALA A 369 1.12 -16.69 11.40
C ALA A 369 1.85 -16.55 10.05
N SER A 370 1.55 -15.54 9.24
CA SER A 370 2.24 -15.28 7.95
C SER A 370 3.16 -14.06 7.96
N GLY A 371 3.04 -13.17 8.96
CA GLY A 371 3.71 -11.86 8.99
C GLY A 371 3.18 -10.87 7.94
N MET A 372 2.10 -11.22 7.23
CA MET A 372 1.51 -10.33 6.24
C MET A 372 0.75 -9.19 6.91
N ASN A 373 0.88 -8.01 6.31
CA ASN A 373 0.25 -6.79 6.80
C ASN A 373 -0.74 -6.22 5.79
N LYS A 374 -1.86 -5.71 6.30
CA LYS A 374 -2.73 -4.76 5.61
C LYS A 374 -2.62 -3.43 6.32
N GLU A 375 -2.28 -2.40 5.57
CA GLU A 375 -2.20 -1.04 6.08
C GLU A 375 -3.40 -0.24 5.60
N ILE A 376 -4.20 0.23 6.54
CA ILE A 376 -5.36 1.05 6.29
C ILE A 376 -4.99 2.46 6.74
N LYS A 377 -4.82 3.35 5.78
CA LYS A 377 -4.47 4.74 6.06
C LYS A 377 -5.73 5.50 6.47
N VAL A 378 -5.69 6.06 7.66
CA VAL A 378 -6.74 6.89 8.27
C VAL A 378 -6.27 8.34 8.29
N ILE A 379 -7.12 9.26 7.85
CA ILE A 379 -6.86 10.69 7.90
C ILE A 379 -7.99 11.42 8.60
N ALA A 380 -7.68 12.55 9.23
CA ALA A 380 -8.72 13.46 9.68
C ALA A 380 -9.49 14.02 8.46
N THR A 381 -10.82 14.12 8.57
CA THR A 381 -11.65 14.66 7.50
C THR A 381 -11.17 16.05 7.09
N PRO A 382 -10.70 16.26 5.84
CA PRO A 382 -10.20 17.54 5.40
C PRO A 382 -11.35 18.55 5.29
N GLY A 383 -11.09 19.80 5.66
CA GLY A 383 -11.99 20.90 5.37
C GLY A 383 -11.87 21.43 3.93
N PRO A 384 -12.69 22.43 3.57
CA PRO A 384 -12.60 23.09 2.27
C PRO A 384 -11.20 23.65 1.99
N VAL A 385 -10.72 23.50 0.76
CA VAL A 385 -9.45 24.12 0.33
C VAL A 385 -9.70 25.61 0.06
N ILE A 386 -8.91 26.48 0.68
CA ILE A 386 -9.08 27.93 0.60
C ILE A 386 -7.98 28.57 -0.24
N SER A 387 -8.36 29.47 -1.14
CA SER A 387 -7.44 30.30 -1.93
C SER A 387 -7.93 31.74 -2.07
N LEU A 388 -7.09 32.63 -2.61
CA LEU A 388 -7.43 34.05 -2.78
C LEU A 388 -8.12 34.29 -4.12
N THR A 389 -9.28 34.96 -4.10
CA THR A 389 -9.85 35.55 -5.32
C THR A 389 -9.35 36.97 -5.46
N THR A 390 -8.52 37.22 -6.47
CA THR A 390 -7.94 38.55 -6.70
C THR A 390 -9.00 39.54 -7.17
N VAL A 391 -9.10 40.67 -6.48
CA VAL A 391 -9.96 41.79 -6.87
C VAL A 391 -9.05 42.97 -7.22
N GLU A 392 -9.25 43.58 -8.39
CA GLU A 392 -8.49 44.76 -8.80
C GLU A 392 -8.60 45.88 -7.77
N GLY A 393 -7.47 46.52 -7.44
CA GLY A 393 -7.42 47.57 -6.43
C GLY A 393 -7.52 47.08 -4.97
N ASN A 394 -7.66 45.78 -4.73
CA ASN A 394 -7.63 45.19 -3.40
C ASN A 394 -6.22 44.72 -3.04
N TYR A 395 -5.69 45.20 -1.93
CA TYR A 395 -4.33 44.90 -1.50
C TYR A 395 -4.25 43.88 -0.35
N ASN A 396 -5.40 43.36 0.09
CA ASN A 396 -5.46 42.31 1.10
C ASN A 396 -4.84 41.01 0.55
N LYS A 397 -4.21 40.25 1.42
CA LYS A 397 -3.38 39.09 1.03
C LYS A 397 -3.85 37.85 1.75
N PHE A 398 -3.65 36.70 1.13
CA PHE A 398 -3.83 35.40 1.77
C PHE A 398 -2.59 34.56 1.50
N ASP A 399 -2.01 34.03 2.58
CA ASP A 399 -0.92 33.08 2.52
C ASP A 399 -1.50 31.66 2.69
N PRO A 400 -1.55 30.85 1.61
CA PRO A 400 -2.09 29.50 1.68
C PRO A 400 -1.22 28.53 2.49
N SER A 401 0.07 28.83 2.69
CA SER A 401 0.97 27.96 3.45
C SER A 401 0.74 28.04 4.96
N THR A 402 0.35 29.22 5.43
CA THR A 402 0.07 29.50 6.84
C THR A 402 -1.42 29.69 7.12
N LEU A 403 -2.27 29.55 6.10
CA LEU A 403 -3.71 29.85 6.12
C LEU A 403 -4.00 31.21 6.79
N THR A 404 -3.22 32.23 6.44
CA THR A 404 -3.32 33.56 7.05
C THR A 404 -3.82 34.59 6.05
N ALA A 405 -5.01 35.13 6.29
CA ALA A 405 -5.54 36.30 5.61
C ALA A 405 -5.08 37.59 6.31
N THR A 406 -4.52 38.52 5.55
CA THR A 406 -4.12 39.85 6.01
C THR A 406 -5.06 40.89 5.42
N ILE A 407 -5.76 41.62 6.29
CA ILE A 407 -6.67 42.70 5.92
C ILE A 407 -6.12 44.02 6.46
N TYR A 408 -6.08 45.06 5.64
CA TYR A 408 -5.73 46.40 6.13
C TYR A 408 -6.89 47.00 6.94
N ASN A 409 -6.58 47.61 8.08
CA ASN A 409 -7.56 48.10 9.05
C ASN A 409 -8.24 49.41 8.61
N VAL A 410 -8.95 49.37 7.48
CA VAL A 410 -9.76 50.47 6.93
C VAL A 410 -11.22 50.02 6.91
N ALA A 411 -12.15 50.93 7.21
CA ALA A 411 -13.57 50.60 7.21
C ALA A 411 -14.04 50.11 5.83
N ALA A 412 -15.00 49.18 5.83
CA ALA A 412 -15.56 48.54 4.65
C ALA A 412 -14.56 47.78 3.75
N GLN A 413 -13.36 47.47 4.26
CA GLN A 413 -12.41 46.60 3.55
C GLN A 413 -12.96 45.17 3.44
N THR A 414 -12.68 44.54 2.31
CA THR A 414 -13.09 43.15 2.06
C THR A 414 -11.92 42.32 1.56
N ILE A 415 -11.95 41.01 1.83
CA ILE A 415 -11.10 40.03 1.17
C ILE A 415 -11.99 38.90 0.66
N LYS A 416 -11.77 38.47 -0.59
CA LYS A 416 -12.49 37.36 -1.18
C LYS A 416 -11.65 36.09 -1.14
N LEU A 417 -12.19 35.05 -0.51
CA LEU A 417 -11.55 33.75 -0.38
C LEU A 417 -12.40 32.71 -1.11
N HIS A 418 -11.79 32.07 -2.10
CA HIS A 418 -12.41 30.98 -2.84
C HIS A 418 -12.32 29.70 -2.00
N ALA A 419 -13.44 29.03 -1.78
CA ALA A 419 -13.51 27.76 -1.08
C ALA A 419 -13.93 26.64 -2.03
N VAL A 420 -13.18 25.55 -2.03
CA VAL A 420 -13.53 24.30 -2.72
C VAL A 420 -13.82 23.25 -1.66
N ALA A 421 -15.09 22.89 -1.51
CA ALA A 421 -15.58 21.85 -0.62
C ALA A 421 -15.82 20.54 -1.39
N GLU A 422 -15.79 19.43 -0.67
CA GLU A 422 -16.07 18.14 -1.28
C GLU A 422 -17.56 17.98 -1.62
N THR A 423 -17.84 17.23 -2.68
CA THR A 423 -19.18 16.73 -3.00
C THR A 423 -19.26 15.27 -2.65
N ARG A 424 -20.33 14.88 -1.95
CA ARG A 424 -20.59 13.47 -1.59
C ARG A 424 -21.91 13.02 -2.19
N ILE A 425 -21.87 11.83 -2.77
CA ILE A 425 -23.05 11.17 -3.32
C ILE A 425 -23.46 10.09 -2.32
N ASP A 426 -24.70 10.16 -1.86
CA ASP A 426 -25.29 9.11 -1.06
C ASP A 426 -25.39 7.81 -1.89
N PRO A 427 -24.84 6.68 -1.42
CA PRO A 427 -24.78 5.45 -2.21
C PRO A 427 -26.17 4.92 -2.61
N ASP A 428 -27.18 5.13 -1.79
CA ASP A 428 -28.50 4.51 -1.92
C ASP A 428 -29.47 5.43 -2.70
N SER A 429 -29.55 6.69 -2.29
CA SER A 429 -30.46 7.69 -2.89
C SER A 429 -29.87 8.39 -4.11
N LYS A 430 -28.55 8.28 -4.32
CA LYS A 430 -27.78 9.06 -5.31
C LYS A 430 -27.89 10.58 -5.12
N ALA A 431 -28.36 11.03 -3.97
CA ALA A 431 -28.44 12.45 -3.65
C ALA A 431 -27.04 13.04 -3.46
N GLU A 432 -26.80 14.19 -4.06
CA GLU A 432 -25.57 14.95 -3.88
C GLU A 432 -25.70 15.90 -2.69
N THR A 433 -24.72 15.87 -1.79
CA THR A 433 -24.52 16.87 -0.75
C THR A 433 -23.21 17.59 -1.01
N THR A 434 -23.26 18.92 -1.06
CA THR A 434 -22.10 19.78 -1.31
C THR A 434 -22.31 21.15 -0.67
N GLY A 435 -21.33 22.04 -0.82
CA GLY A 435 -21.36 23.36 -0.21
C GLY A 435 -20.51 23.48 1.04
N SER A 436 -20.43 24.70 1.54
CA SER A 436 -19.71 25.04 2.75
C SER A 436 -20.36 26.18 3.50
N THR A 437 -19.84 26.46 4.70
CA THR A 437 -20.15 27.65 5.48
C THR A 437 -18.85 28.34 5.91
N ALA A 438 -18.92 29.62 6.25
CA ALA A 438 -17.81 30.37 6.87
C ALA A 438 -18.31 31.03 8.16
N THR A 439 -17.67 30.73 9.28
CA THR A 439 -18.07 31.24 10.60
C THR A 439 -16.91 31.96 11.26
N VAL A 440 -17.11 33.23 11.59
CA VAL A 440 -16.15 34.00 12.40
C VAL A 440 -16.18 33.48 13.83
N LYS A 441 -15.02 33.41 14.48
CA LYS A 441 -14.88 32.98 15.87
C LYS A 441 -15.93 33.65 16.77
N SER A 442 -16.63 32.83 17.56
CA SER A 442 -17.64 33.32 18.49
C SER A 442 -17.08 34.42 19.41
N GLY A 443 -17.81 35.53 19.51
CA GLY A 443 -17.43 36.73 20.28
C GLY A 443 -16.71 37.81 19.46
N ASP A 444 -16.15 37.50 18.30
CA ASP A 444 -15.53 38.49 17.41
C ASP A 444 -16.56 39.07 16.44
N THR A 445 -17.10 40.26 16.75
CA THR A 445 -18.11 40.93 15.92
C THR A 445 -17.52 41.95 14.94
N TRP A 446 -16.21 42.15 14.97
CA TRP A 446 -15.53 43.16 14.15
C TRP A 446 -15.22 42.66 12.73
N LEU A 447 -15.36 41.36 12.46
CA LEU A 447 -15.26 40.76 11.14
C LEU A 447 -16.57 40.07 10.81
N GLN A 448 -16.97 40.12 9.54
CA GLN A 448 -18.15 39.41 9.02
C GLN A 448 -17.72 38.50 7.88
N ALA A 449 -18.37 37.34 7.77
CA ALA A 449 -18.26 36.45 6.62
C ALA A 449 -19.66 36.31 6.01
N ASP A 450 -19.74 36.29 4.68
CA ASP A 450 -20.97 35.94 3.96
C ASP A 450 -21.13 34.41 3.84
N GLY A 451 -22.17 33.99 3.12
CA GLY A 451 -22.54 32.57 2.95
C GLY A 451 -23.87 32.19 3.58
N PRO A 452 -24.24 30.90 3.55
CA PRO A 452 -23.46 29.75 3.08
C PRO A 452 -23.31 29.67 1.56
N VAL A 453 -22.29 28.96 1.08
CA VAL A 453 -22.16 28.57 -0.34
C VAL A 453 -22.78 27.19 -0.53
N THR A 454 -23.74 27.07 -1.43
CA THR A 454 -24.50 25.82 -1.65
C THR A 454 -23.92 24.91 -2.73
N THR A 455 -22.97 25.40 -3.52
CA THR A 455 -22.24 24.67 -4.56
C THR A 455 -20.91 24.13 -4.05
N ALA A 456 -20.31 23.18 -4.76
CA ALA A 456 -19.01 22.60 -4.38
C ALA A 456 -17.88 23.64 -4.27
N GLU A 457 -17.98 24.70 -5.05
CA GLU A 457 -17.02 25.80 -5.08
C GLU A 457 -17.76 27.14 -5.05
N GLY A 458 -17.14 28.14 -4.42
CA GLY A 458 -17.66 29.50 -4.37
C GLY A 458 -16.79 30.46 -3.57
N ASP A 459 -17.02 31.74 -3.77
CA ASP A 459 -16.29 32.81 -3.09
C ASP A 459 -17.00 33.26 -1.82
N TYR A 460 -16.23 33.41 -0.75
CA TYR A 460 -16.62 34.09 0.47
C TYR A 460 -16.00 35.48 0.53
N THR A 461 -16.81 36.49 0.84
CA THR A 461 -16.38 37.85 1.14
C THR A 461 -16.29 38.04 2.65
N LEU A 462 -15.07 38.11 3.18
CA LEU A 462 -14.85 38.57 4.55
C LEU A 462 -14.82 40.10 4.55
N THR A 463 -15.62 40.73 5.42
CA THR A 463 -15.78 42.19 5.49
C THR A 463 -15.37 42.70 6.86
N LEU A 464 -14.53 43.74 6.88
CA LEU A 464 -14.23 44.56 8.04
C LEU A 464 -15.17 45.78 8.02
N PRO A 465 -16.28 45.80 8.77
CA PRO A 465 -17.30 46.85 8.61
C PRO A 465 -16.80 48.23 9.08
N ALA A 466 -15.99 48.24 10.14
CA ALA A 466 -15.41 49.44 10.72
C ALA A 466 -13.98 49.16 11.19
N VAL A 467 -13.18 50.22 11.34
CA VAL A 467 -11.83 50.11 11.88
C VAL A 467 -11.84 49.50 13.29
N LYS A 468 -10.89 48.63 13.56
CA LYS A 468 -10.72 47.98 14.87
C LYS A 468 -9.53 48.56 15.61
N THR A 469 -9.76 48.99 16.85
CA THR A 469 -8.71 49.45 17.77
C THR A 469 -8.79 48.70 19.11
N PRO A 470 -7.67 48.54 19.83
CA PRO A 470 -6.29 48.75 19.39
C PRO A 470 -5.83 47.67 18.38
N LEU A 471 -4.70 47.93 17.70
CA LEU A 471 -3.96 46.95 16.91
C LEU A 471 -2.75 46.42 17.72
N PRO A 472 -2.24 45.19 17.45
CA PRO A 472 -2.73 44.23 16.45
C PRO A 472 -4.03 43.54 16.87
N ALA A 473 -4.87 43.21 15.90
CA ALA A 473 -6.08 42.42 16.12
C ALA A 473 -6.05 41.17 15.24
N THR A 474 -6.42 40.03 15.80
CA THR A 474 -6.46 38.75 15.10
C THR A 474 -7.71 37.96 15.48
N THR A 475 -8.30 37.26 14.53
CA THR A 475 -9.37 36.27 14.76
C THR A 475 -9.17 35.05 13.87
N THR A 476 -10.11 34.13 13.90
CA THR A 476 -10.17 32.98 12.99
C THR A 476 -11.53 32.91 12.31
N VAL A 477 -11.53 32.48 11.05
CA VAL A 477 -12.74 32.12 10.32
C VAL A 477 -12.65 30.62 10.02
N THR A 478 -13.65 29.87 10.47
CA THR A 478 -13.76 28.44 10.23
C THR A 478 -14.62 28.21 9.01
N PHE A 479 -14.05 27.59 7.98
CA PHE A 479 -14.76 27.13 6.80
C PHE A 479 -15.11 25.66 7.00
N ALA A 480 -16.40 25.31 6.98
CA ALA A 480 -16.86 23.94 7.21
C ALA A 480 -17.57 23.38 5.98
N SER A 481 -17.22 22.15 5.57
CA SER A 481 -17.91 21.41 4.52
C SER A 481 -19.32 21.02 4.95
N THR A 482 -20.34 21.27 4.13
CA THR A 482 -21.71 20.81 4.40
C THR A 482 -21.80 19.28 4.31
N ALA A 483 -21.01 18.66 3.43
CA ALA A 483 -21.09 17.23 3.14
C ALA A 483 -20.38 16.34 4.18
N SER A 484 -19.31 16.83 4.80
CA SER A 484 -18.47 16.04 5.71
C SER A 484 -18.26 16.66 7.09
N LYS A 485 -18.64 17.93 7.25
CA LYS A 485 -18.34 18.76 8.42
C LYS A 485 -16.83 18.98 8.66
N GLY A 486 -15.96 18.57 7.73
CA GLY A 486 -14.53 18.88 7.80
C GLY A 486 -14.30 20.38 7.82
N GLU A 487 -13.33 20.83 8.61
CA GLU A 487 -13.08 22.24 8.87
C GLU A 487 -11.69 22.69 8.39
N THR A 488 -11.63 23.90 7.82
CA THR A 488 -10.40 24.64 7.53
C THR A 488 -10.45 25.96 8.28
N VAL A 489 -9.50 26.18 9.18
CA VAL A 489 -9.45 27.39 10.01
C VAL A 489 -8.46 28.38 9.41
N VAL A 490 -8.94 29.53 8.95
CA VAL A 490 -8.13 30.63 8.45
C VAL A 490 -7.89 31.65 9.56
N LYS A 491 -6.63 31.98 9.82
CA LYS A 491 -6.27 33.09 10.70
C LYS A 491 -6.43 34.42 9.96
N VAL A 492 -7.12 35.37 10.56
CA VAL A 492 -7.24 36.73 10.02
C VAL A 492 -6.42 37.68 10.88
N VAL A 493 -5.57 38.50 10.25
CA VAL A 493 -4.71 39.48 10.90
C VAL A 493 -5.00 40.87 10.32
N LEU A 494 -5.29 41.83 11.20
CA LEU A 494 -5.41 43.23 10.79
C LEU A 494 -4.04 43.91 10.81
N LYS A 495 -3.73 44.64 9.74
CA LYS A 495 -2.53 45.49 9.62
C LYS A 495 -2.88 46.96 9.60
N ASP A 496 -1.95 47.76 10.11
CA ASP A 496 -2.04 49.22 10.06
C ASP A 496 -1.98 49.71 8.60
N PRO A 497 -2.99 50.48 8.14
CA PRO A 497 -3.00 51.05 6.79
C PRO A 497 -2.26 52.38 6.68
N ALA A 498 -1.92 53.03 7.79
CA ALA A 498 -1.57 54.45 7.82
C ALA A 498 -0.31 54.79 7.02
N LEU A 499 -0.29 56.00 6.46
CA LEU A 499 0.93 56.63 5.94
C LEU A 499 1.95 56.86 7.06
N LYS A 500 3.24 56.87 6.71
CA LYS A 500 4.29 57.36 7.63
C LYS A 500 4.18 58.88 7.68
N ASP A 501 4.14 59.44 8.90
CA ASP A 501 4.27 60.89 9.10
C ASP A 501 5.50 61.45 8.40
N LEU A 502 5.29 62.57 7.70
CA LEU A 502 6.36 63.28 7.01
C LEU A 502 7.28 63.97 8.01
N SER A 503 8.58 63.86 7.75
CA SER A 503 9.65 64.55 8.45
C SER A 503 10.49 65.36 7.47
N GLN A 504 11.34 66.25 8.00
CA GLN A 504 12.24 67.04 7.16
C GLN A 504 13.17 66.17 6.31
N ASP A 505 13.61 65.03 6.83
CA ASP A 505 14.53 64.10 6.14
C ASP A 505 13.91 63.40 4.93
N ASP A 506 12.57 63.36 4.86
CA ASP A 506 11.87 62.80 3.71
C ASP A 506 11.98 63.71 2.47
N PHE A 507 12.42 64.96 2.65
CA PHE A 507 12.64 65.93 1.58
C PHE A 507 14.13 66.08 1.25
N LYS A 508 14.48 65.92 -0.03
CA LYS A 508 15.82 66.24 -0.54
C LYS A 508 15.73 67.42 -1.49
N MET A 509 16.27 68.55 -1.06
CA MET A 509 16.37 69.73 -1.92
C MET A 509 17.41 69.48 -3.01
N GLY A 510 17.18 70.01 -4.21
CA GLY A 510 18.17 69.98 -5.30
C GLY A 510 19.49 70.67 -4.92
N THR A 511 20.39 70.84 -5.89
CA THR A 511 21.76 71.33 -5.65
C THR A 511 21.86 72.80 -5.24
N ARG A 512 20.76 73.55 -5.28
CA ARG A 512 20.74 74.97 -4.93
C ARG A 512 20.55 75.18 -3.43
N SER A 513 21.36 76.05 -2.85
CA SER A 513 21.32 76.41 -1.43
C SER A 513 20.15 77.33 -1.04
N ASP A 514 19.48 77.95 -2.02
CA ASP A 514 18.30 78.81 -1.80
C ASP A 514 16.96 78.04 -1.85
N ASN A 515 17.01 76.71 -2.05
CA ASN A 515 15.85 75.84 -1.89
C ASN A 515 15.66 75.48 -0.40
N THR A 516 14.43 75.56 0.10
CA THR A 516 14.12 75.26 1.51
C THR A 516 12.83 74.46 1.66
N VAL A 517 12.68 73.78 2.80
CA VAL A 517 11.43 73.17 3.25
C VAL A 517 11.14 73.63 4.67
N ASN A 518 9.91 74.10 4.90
CA ASN A 518 9.38 74.39 6.23
C ASN A 518 8.18 73.48 6.49
N MET A 519 8.33 72.53 7.42
CA MET A 519 7.30 71.53 7.74
C MET A 519 5.98 72.11 8.26
N THR A 520 5.96 73.39 8.64
CA THR A 520 4.80 74.11 9.19
C THR A 520 4.54 75.45 8.46
N GLY A 521 5.16 75.67 7.31
CA GLY A 521 5.15 76.96 6.62
C GLY A 521 3.95 77.21 5.72
N GLY A 522 3.18 76.16 5.39
CA GLY A 522 2.05 76.25 4.47
C GLY A 522 0.77 76.76 5.13
N THR A 523 -0.31 76.74 4.35
CA THR A 523 -1.64 77.19 4.79
C THR A 523 -2.05 76.51 6.10
N GLY A 524 -2.43 77.31 7.10
CA GLY A 524 -2.90 76.80 8.40
C GLY A 524 -1.81 76.34 9.37
N GLY A 525 -0.52 76.45 9.02
CA GLY A 525 0.59 76.21 9.94
C GLY A 525 0.91 74.73 10.21
N SER A 526 0.27 73.80 9.49
CA SER A 526 0.44 72.35 9.67
C SER A 526 0.80 71.62 8.38
N ILE A 527 1.05 72.37 7.29
CA ILE A 527 1.35 71.85 5.96
C ILE A 527 2.82 72.16 5.63
N PRO A 528 3.59 71.18 5.13
CA PRO A 528 4.92 71.43 4.61
C PRO A 528 4.89 72.39 3.41
N LEU A 529 5.74 73.42 3.46
CA LEU A 529 5.96 74.38 2.38
C LEU A 529 7.36 74.23 1.82
N VAL A 530 7.46 73.85 0.55
CA VAL A 530 8.71 73.83 -0.22
C VAL A 530 8.86 75.14 -0.98
N SER A 531 9.99 75.81 -0.80
CA SER A 531 10.35 77.02 -1.54
C SER A 531 11.50 76.70 -2.50
N LEU A 532 11.25 76.88 -3.79
CA LEU A 532 12.25 76.68 -4.85
C LEU A 532 12.62 78.04 -5.46
N ALA A 533 13.87 78.29 -5.81
CA ALA A 533 14.18 79.43 -6.69
C ALA A 533 13.44 79.30 -8.03
N ASP A 534 12.90 80.41 -8.57
CA ASP A 534 12.22 80.48 -9.87
C ASP A 534 13.20 80.29 -11.04
N VAL A 535 13.67 79.06 -11.22
CA VAL A 535 14.61 78.64 -12.24
C VAL A 535 14.03 77.40 -12.90
N GLU A 536 13.99 77.39 -14.22
CA GLU A 536 13.53 76.23 -15.00
C GLU A 536 14.33 74.99 -14.60
N ASP A 537 13.63 73.88 -14.45
CA ASP A 537 14.18 72.61 -13.99
C ASP A 537 14.66 72.52 -12.54
N ASN A 538 14.53 73.58 -11.75
CA ASN A 538 14.78 73.50 -10.31
C ASN A 538 13.81 72.51 -9.65
N SER A 539 14.33 71.65 -8.77
CA SER A 539 13.57 70.51 -8.26
C SER A 539 13.94 70.12 -6.84
N PHE A 540 13.05 69.32 -6.26
CA PHE A 540 13.26 68.59 -5.02
C PHE A 540 12.68 67.18 -5.16
N THR A 541 13.06 66.28 -4.25
CA THR A 541 12.38 64.99 -4.10
C THR A 541 11.76 64.85 -2.72
N LEU A 542 10.61 64.19 -2.66
CA LEU A 542 9.88 63.80 -1.47
C LEU A 542 9.75 62.28 -1.45
N THR A 543 10.16 61.64 -0.36
CA THR A 543 10.02 60.21 -0.15
C THR A 543 8.84 59.94 0.76
N VAL A 544 7.79 59.30 0.24
CA VAL A 544 6.62 58.91 1.03
C VAL A 544 6.65 57.41 1.25
N SER A 545 6.43 56.97 2.49
CA SER A 545 6.37 55.54 2.83
C SER A 545 4.96 55.17 3.26
N SER A 546 4.43 54.10 2.69
CA SER A 546 3.13 53.53 3.07
C SER A 546 3.12 52.02 2.83
N PRO A 547 2.14 51.27 3.36
CA PRO A 547 2.11 49.82 3.16
C PRO A 547 2.04 49.40 1.69
N GLU A 548 1.28 50.11 0.84
CA GLU A 548 1.05 49.70 -0.57
C GLU A 548 1.37 50.77 -1.62
N GLY A 549 1.91 51.91 -1.20
CA GLY A 549 2.23 53.07 -2.04
C GLY A 549 1.16 54.16 -1.97
N VAL A 550 1.36 55.23 -2.76
CA VAL A 550 0.48 56.40 -2.78
C VAL A 550 0.15 56.81 -4.22
N ASP A 551 -0.96 57.51 -4.39
CA ASP A 551 -1.30 58.24 -5.61
C ASP A 551 -1.02 59.74 -5.42
N ILE A 552 -0.65 60.42 -6.50
CA ILE A 552 -0.33 61.86 -6.45
C ILE A 552 -1.22 62.67 -7.40
N ALA A 553 -1.60 63.86 -6.94
CA ALA A 553 -2.25 64.88 -7.75
C ALA A 553 -1.53 66.21 -7.58
N THR A 554 -1.46 67.01 -8.64
CA THR A 554 -0.64 68.22 -8.69
C THR A 554 -1.43 69.41 -9.19
N ASP A 555 -1.32 70.52 -8.47
CA ASP A 555 -1.90 71.80 -8.85
C ASP A 555 -0.80 72.84 -9.10
N GLY A 556 -1.12 73.84 -9.93
CA GLY A 556 -0.23 74.94 -10.32
C GLY A 556 0.29 74.78 -11.74
N SER A 557 -0.04 75.73 -12.63
CA SER A 557 0.34 75.67 -14.05
C SER A 557 1.85 75.76 -14.33
N TRP A 558 2.61 76.29 -13.37
CA TRP A 558 4.06 76.48 -13.41
C TRP A 558 4.86 75.29 -12.85
N PHE A 559 4.18 74.33 -12.23
CA PHE A 559 4.78 73.25 -11.46
C PHE A 559 4.39 71.88 -12.04
N GLU A 560 5.35 70.97 -12.09
CA GLU A 560 5.12 69.59 -12.52
C GLU A 560 5.68 68.59 -11.50
N THR A 561 5.09 67.41 -11.47
CA THR A 561 5.53 66.33 -10.59
C THR A 561 5.63 65.01 -11.34
N LYS A 562 6.55 64.17 -10.89
CA LYS A 562 6.65 62.78 -11.33
C LYS A 562 6.81 61.87 -10.10
N ALA A 563 5.98 60.84 -10.01
CA ALA A 563 6.16 59.76 -9.03
C ALA A 563 6.97 58.61 -9.65
N GLY A 564 7.85 58.04 -8.85
CA GLY A 564 8.58 56.80 -9.14
C GLY A 564 8.60 55.88 -7.93
N ASN A 565 8.88 54.60 -8.16
CA ASN A 565 9.02 53.63 -7.08
C ASN A 565 10.39 53.80 -6.39
N GLY A 566 10.39 53.85 -5.06
CA GLY A 566 11.58 53.75 -4.23
C GLY A 566 11.85 52.30 -3.78
N SER A 567 12.59 52.15 -2.69
CA SER A 567 12.88 50.84 -2.10
C SER A 567 11.71 50.31 -1.26
N THR A 568 11.51 48.99 -1.26
CA THR A 568 10.70 48.31 -0.24
C THR A 568 11.47 48.27 1.08
N GLN A 569 10.85 48.67 2.17
CA GLN A 569 11.43 48.68 3.52
C GLN A 569 11.36 47.30 4.19
N ALA A 570 12.14 47.09 5.25
CA ALA A 570 12.20 45.82 5.97
C ALA A 570 10.86 45.39 6.61
N ASN A 571 9.98 46.35 6.93
CA ASN A 571 8.62 46.11 7.41
C ASN A 571 7.62 45.79 6.28
N GLY A 572 8.08 45.71 5.03
CA GLY A 572 7.27 45.47 3.84
C GLY A 572 6.61 46.71 3.24
N TRP A 573 6.82 47.90 3.82
CA TRP A 573 6.26 49.15 3.29
C TRP A 573 6.95 49.55 1.98
N LYS A 574 6.20 50.18 1.08
CA LYS A 574 6.70 50.71 -0.18
C LYS A 574 7.05 52.17 -0.03
N GLN A 575 8.13 52.58 -0.68
CA GLN A 575 8.46 53.99 -0.87
C GLN A 575 8.01 54.48 -2.24
N THR A 576 7.44 55.68 -2.27
CA THR A 576 7.19 56.44 -3.49
C THR A 576 8.03 57.69 -3.46
N ILE A 577 8.88 57.86 -4.47
CA ILE A 577 9.73 59.04 -4.62
C ILE A 577 9.01 60.00 -5.58
N ILE A 578 8.64 61.17 -5.08
CA ILE A 578 7.94 62.21 -5.81
C ILE A 578 8.95 63.30 -6.13
N THR A 579 9.22 63.54 -7.40
CA THR A 579 10.05 64.66 -7.85
C THR A 579 9.14 65.81 -8.24
N GLY A 580 9.24 66.93 -7.53
CA GLY A 580 8.59 68.19 -7.87
C GLY A 580 9.56 69.12 -8.59
N LYS A 581 9.10 69.77 -9.66
CA LYS A 581 9.96 70.55 -10.56
C LYS A 581 9.28 71.81 -11.09
N VAL A 582 10.03 72.91 -11.18
CA VAL A 582 9.61 74.12 -11.90
C VAL A 582 9.60 73.84 -13.40
N LYS A 583 8.43 73.88 -14.03
CA LYS A 583 8.23 73.53 -15.44
C LYS A 583 8.81 74.59 -16.38
N THR A 584 8.60 75.87 -16.07
CA THR A 584 9.09 77.00 -16.85
C THR A 584 9.26 78.18 -15.90
N ALA A 585 10.42 78.84 -15.91
CA ALA A 585 10.65 80.03 -15.09
C ALA A 585 9.78 81.19 -15.59
N ILE A 586 9.15 81.93 -14.67
CA ILE A 586 8.20 83.01 -15.01
C ILE A 586 8.81 84.41 -14.76
N GLY A 587 9.90 84.47 -13.99
CA GLY A 587 10.58 85.71 -13.59
C GLY A 587 9.93 86.42 -12.42
N ASN A 588 9.00 85.77 -11.70
CA ASN A 588 8.25 86.30 -10.55
C ASN A 588 7.90 85.18 -9.56
N VAL A 589 7.76 85.51 -8.28
CA VAL A 589 7.28 84.60 -7.23
C VAL A 589 5.94 84.00 -7.61
N GLN A 590 5.89 82.67 -7.67
CA GLN A 590 4.70 81.89 -7.94
C GLN A 590 4.21 81.24 -6.65
N THR A 591 2.89 81.24 -6.50
CA THR A 591 2.19 80.55 -5.42
C THR A 591 1.20 79.54 -5.98
N GLY A 592 0.64 78.68 -5.13
CA GLY A 592 -0.40 77.74 -5.52
C GLY A 592 0.11 76.47 -6.21
N GLY A 593 1.42 76.21 -6.18
CA GLY A 593 1.94 74.88 -6.45
C GLY A 593 1.54 73.95 -5.31
N LYS A 594 1.02 72.76 -5.62
CA LYS A 594 0.56 71.81 -4.59
C LYS A 594 0.75 70.38 -5.05
N ILE A 595 1.15 69.52 -4.12
CA ILE A 595 1.14 68.06 -4.26
C ILE A 595 0.16 67.51 -3.23
N THR A 596 -0.86 66.81 -3.70
CA THR A 596 -1.73 65.99 -2.84
C THR A 596 -1.27 64.55 -2.97
N VAL A 597 -0.89 63.95 -1.84
CA VAL A 597 -0.47 62.56 -1.74
C VAL A 597 -1.57 61.78 -1.04
N THR A 598 -2.17 60.82 -1.71
CA THR A 598 -3.30 60.03 -1.20
C THR A 598 -2.85 58.60 -0.96
N ASN A 599 -3.15 58.05 0.22
CA ASN A 599 -2.89 56.65 0.52
C ASN A 599 -3.76 55.75 -0.37
N LYS A 600 -3.15 54.73 -0.99
CA LYS A 600 -3.86 53.76 -1.84
C LYS A 600 -4.85 52.89 -1.07
N LEU A 601 -4.68 52.76 0.25
CA LEU A 601 -5.51 51.93 1.12
C LEU A 601 -6.69 52.69 1.73
N ASP A 602 -6.54 54.00 1.92
CA ASP A 602 -7.54 54.87 2.52
C ASP A 602 -7.46 56.27 1.89
N ALA A 603 -8.42 56.59 1.03
CA ALA A 603 -8.44 57.89 0.36
C ALA A 603 -8.64 59.09 1.31
N THR A 604 -9.03 58.84 2.56
CA THR A 604 -9.14 59.88 3.59
C THR A 604 -7.78 60.22 4.23
N ASP A 605 -6.84 59.28 4.21
CA ASP A 605 -5.47 59.44 4.69
C ASP A 605 -4.59 60.05 3.59
N LYS A 606 -4.25 61.33 3.76
CA LYS A 606 -3.57 62.13 2.74
C LYS A 606 -2.66 63.18 3.34
N TYR A 607 -1.59 63.48 2.62
CA TYR A 607 -0.76 64.64 2.85
C TYR A 607 -0.98 65.68 1.75
N VAL A 608 -0.78 66.94 2.13
CA VAL A 608 -0.64 68.05 1.21
C VAL A 608 0.75 68.64 1.41
N VAL A 609 1.43 68.95 0.31
CA VAL A 609 2.66 69.73 0.31
C VAL A 609 2.44 70.93 -0.59
N GLU A 610 2.65 72.13 -0.06
CA GLU A 610 2.58 73.37 -0.83
C GLU A 610 3.96 73.71 -1.39
N VAL A 611 3.97 74.29 -2.59
CA VAL A 611 5.19 74.67 -3.30
C VAL A 611 5.04 76.11 -3.79
N VAL A 612 6.06 76.91 -3.52
CA VAL A 612 6.17 78.31 -3.97
C VAL A 612 7.52 78.53 -4.62
N THR A 613 7.63 79.57 -5.45
CA THR A 613 8.93 80.03 -5.92
C THR A 613 9.44 81.26 -5.17
N THR A 614 10.75 81.39 -5.05
CA THR A 614 11.44 82.59 -4.54
C THR A 614 12.24 83.24 -5.67
N LYS A 615 12.55 84.54 -5.52
CA LYS A 615 13.50 85.20 -6.42
C LYS A 615 14.84 84.46 -6.32
N PRO A 616 15.47 84.03 -7.44
CA PRO A 616 16.77 83.39 -7.39
C PRO A 616 17.81 84.29 -6.71
N ALA A 617 18.68 83.72 -5.88
CA ALA A 617 19.82 84.45 -5.34
C ALA A 617 20.68 85.01 -6.49
N GLU A 618 21.06 86.29 -6.40
CA GLU A 618 21.90 86.93 -7.42
C GLU A 618 23.25 86.21 -7.50
N VAL A 619 23.60 85.75 -8.70
CA VAL A 619 24.92 85.15 -8.94
C VAL A 619 25.94 86.27 -8.84
N VAL A 620 26.65 86.34 -7.70
CA VAL A 620 27.86 87.15 -7.61
C VAL A 620 28.93 86.42 -8.42
N VAL A 621 29.07 86.80 -9.69
CA VAL A 621 30.23 86.41 -10.49
C VAL A 621 31.43 87.20 -9.96
N PRO A 622 32.55 86.56 -9.60
CA PRO A 622 33.71 87.23 -9.04
C PRO A 622 34.36 88.24 -10.00
#